data_AF-A0A7D5GIB9-F1
#
_entry.id   AF-A0A7D5GIB9-F1
#
_cell.length_a   1.000
_cell.length_b   1.000
_cell.length_c   1.000
_cell.angle_alpha   90.00
_cell.angle_beta   90.00
_cell.angle_gamma   90.00
#
_symmetry.space_group_name_H-M   'P 1'
#
loop_
_entity.id
_entity.type
_entity.pdbx_description
1 polymer ?
#
loop_
_entity_poly.entity_id
_entity_poly.type
_entity_poly.pdbx_seq_one_letter_code
_entity_poly.pdbx_strand_id
1 'polypeptide(L)'
;MSSERQSHGPTYDEPEVKHPLTGQIVNIRNFINELVDSSRLDVLKALTDHQHRTPSDIEQMGEVSRQTASKHLADLAKRGLTNRGENPREQRITAGGKFVVQSLSTHSDVVSREQLALLTRSASASQLLYALSRGSVRPRNLAQEERMSPSRSTIQRTLSTFTCQGWCREDHGRYRLTSTGTEVLEAHRTIIDRTTQSVKKSTFLQRLSPARADFPPEALAEAEVAVSDPSSPGEALSLALKLCDRNLHHFRAFTSIYNARLFTTYYKIFNLGLDGEAIVDASVYQQIRENEQTAHLIDDSEYDRYRLLRLPDKMTLGIGIYDDRKVAIGAFNETGNGRHTAILLSSNDEFVEWGIDLYESIREQACRPSQQKSHPTQAHSKTS
;
A
#
# COMPACT_ATOMS: atom_id res chain seq x y z
N MET A 1 27.20 -27.75 37.44
CA MET A 1 25.85 -27.13 37.40
C MET A 1 25.91 -26.00 36.40
N SER A 2 25.72 -26.32 35.13
CA SER A 2 25.68 -25.33 34.05
C SER A 2 24.21 -25.03 33.78
N SER A 3 23.81 -23.81 34.09
CA SER A 3 22.49 -23.25 33.84
C SER A 3 22.26 -23.18 32.33
N GLU A 4 21.40 -24.06 31.81
CA GLU A 4 20.86 -23.94 30.45
C GLU A 4 20.00 -22.68 30.39
N ARG A 5 20.49 -21.69 29.63
CA ARG A 5 19.69 -20.54 29.20
C ARG A 5 18.50 -21.08 28.40
N GLN A 6 17.31 -20.98 28.99
CA GLN A 6 16.06 -21.11 28.25
C GLN A 6 15.99 -20.00 27.20
N SER A 7 16.39 -20.33 25.98
CA SER A 7 16.16 -19.56 24.77
C SER A 7 14.65 -19.31 24.65
N HIS A 8 14.22 -18.09 24.99
CA HIS A 8 12.90 -17.58 24.71
C HIS A 8 12.80 -17.41 23.19
N GLY A 9 12.27 -18.42 22.48
CA GLY A 9 11.88 -18.26 21.09
C GLY A 9 10.85 -17.12 20.92
N PRO A 10 10.76 -16.51 19.73
CA PRO A 10 9.93 -15.33 19.51
C PRO A 10 8.48 -15.60 19.93
N THR A 11 7.91 -14.67 20.70
CA THR A 11 6.49 -14.66 21.02
C THR A 11 5.70 -14.39 19.74
N TYR A 12 4.60 -15.12 19.54
CA TYR A 12 3.58 -14.74 18.55
C TYR A 12 2.78 -13.58 19.16
N ASP A 13 3.40 -12.41 19.21
CA ASP A 13 2.72 -11.17 19.57
C ASP A 13 2.00 -10.66 18.32
N GLU A 14 0.68 -10.56 18.43
CA GLU A 14 -0.14 -10.04 17.34
C GLU A 14 0.19 -8.56 17.14
N PRO A 15 0.50 -8.12 15.91
CA PRO A 15 0.97 -6.76 15.70
C PRO A 15 -0.13 -5.76 16.07
N GLU A 16 0.20 -4.86 16.98
CA GLU A 16 -0.54 -3.64 17.23
C GLU A 16 0.14 -2.47 16.53
N VAL A 17 -0.63 -1.73 15.74
CA VAL A 17 -0.13 -0.61 14.94
C VAL A 17 -0.93 0.62 15.25
N LYS A 18 -0.25 1.75 15.50
CA LYS A 18 -0.90 3.05 15.50
C LYS A 18 -1.29 3.42 14.07
N HIS A 19 -2.58 3.41 13.77
CA HIS A 19 -3.11 3.71 12.45
C HIS A 19 -2.86 5.20 12.12
N PRO A 20 -2.07 5.52 11.08
CA PRO A 20 -1.58 6.88 10.87
C PRO A 20 -2.68 7.87 10.48
N LEU A 21 -3.83 7.40 9.97
CA LEU A 21 -4.97 8.28 9.63
C LEU A 21 -5.89 8.63 10.79
N THR A 22 -6.00 7.75 11.78
CA THR A 22 -6.97 7.89 12.88
C THR A 22 -6.28 8.12 14.22
N GLY A 23 -4.98 7.84 14.31
CA GLY A 23 -4.21 7.87 15.55
C GLY A 23 -4.52 6.71 16.51
N GLN A 24 -5.48 5.85 16.19
CA GLN A 24 -5.92 4.75 17.04
C GLN A 24 -4.94 3.57 16.97
N ILE A 25 -4.78 2.85 18.09
CA ILE A 25 -4.09 1.56 18.09
C ILE A 25 -5.03 0.51 17.48
N VAL A 26 -4.53 -0.20 16.48
CA VAL A 26 -5.24 -1.24 15.76
C VAL A 26 -4.52 -2.56 15.98
N ASN A 27 -5.20 -3.52 16.60
CA ASN A 27 -4.79 -4.92 16.59
C ASN A 27 -5.12 -5.51 15.21
N ILE A 28 -4.10 -5.98 14.48
CA ILE A 28 -4.25 -6.39 13.08
C ILE A 28 -5.12 -7.66 12.95
N ARG A 29 -5.08 -8.58 13.91
CA ARG A 29 -5.98 -9.74 13.93
C ARG A 29 -7.44 -9.28 13.98
N ASN A 30 -7.78 -8.39 14.91
CA ASN A 30 -9.15 -7.84 15.02
C ASN A 30 -9.55 -7.11 13.73
N PHE A 31 -8.64 -6.34 13.13
CA PHE A 31 -8.90 -5.66 11.86
C PHE A 31 -9.27 -6.65 10.74
N ILE A 32 -8.52 -7.75 10.61
CA ILE A 32 -8.84 -8.81 9.64
C ILE A 32 -10.17 -9.46 9.98
N ASN A 33 -10.40 -9.82 11.25
CA ASN A 33 -11.64 -10.45 11.68
C ASN A 33 -12.87 -9.60 11.34
N GLU A 34 -12.81 -8.29 11.59
CA GLU A 34 -13.89 -7.36 11.26
C GLU A 34 -14.19 -7.28 9.76
N LEU A 35 -13.22 -7.59 8.89
CA LEU A 35 -13.42 -7.70 7.45
C LEU A 35 -14.01 -9.05 7.06
N VAL A 36 -13.42 -10.15 7.53
CA VAL A 36 -13.76 -11.51 7.06
C VAL A 36 -15.01 -12.09 7.73
N ASP A 37 -15.29 -11.72 8.99
CA ASP A 37 -16.45 -12.19 9.79
C ASP A 37 -17.65 -11.22 9.66
N SER A 38 -17.65 -10.36 8.64
CA SER A 38 -18.77 -9.47 8.29
C SER A 38 -18.87 -9.25 6.78
N SER A 39 -19.94 -8.61 6.31
CA SER A 39 -20.10 -8.25 4.90
C SER A 39 -19.24 -7.07 4.44
N ARG A 40 -18.34 -6.55 5.28
CA ARG A 40 -17.39 -5.49 4.89
C ARG A 40 -16.46 -5.94 3.77
N LEU A 41 -15.99 -7.19 3.80
CA LEU A 41 -15.14 -7.71 2.73
C LEU A 41 -15.88 -7.76 1.39
N ASP A 42 -17.17 -8.13 1.40
CA ASP A 42 -18.00 -8.21 0.19
C ASP A 42 -18.25 -6.82 -0.37
N VAL A 43 -18.56 -5.83 0.49
CA VAL A 43 -18.65 -4.41 0.12
C VAL A 43 -17.34 -3.89 -0.48
N LEU A 44 -16.19 -4.27 0.08
CA LEU A 44 -14.88 -3.85 -0.44
C LEU A 44 -14.57 -4.51 -1.79
N LYS A 45 -14.88 -5.81 -1.93
CA LYS A 45 -14.73 -6.57 -3.19
C LYS A 45 -15.60 -6.00 -4.31
N ALA A 46 -16.83 -5.58 -4.00
CA ALA A 46 -17.72 -4.95 -4.97
C ALA A 46 -17.09 -3.71 -5.65
N LEU A 47 -16.19 -3.00 -4.96
CA LEU A 47 -15.46 -1.85 -5.50
C LEU A 47 -14.21 -2.21 -6.33
N THR A 48 -13.84 -3.49 -6.43
CA THR A 48 -12.63 -3.92 -7.15
C THR A 48 -12.85 -3.97 -8.66
N ASP A 49 -14.09 -4.28 -9.09
CA ASP A 49 -14.44 -4.49 -10.50
C ASP A 49 -14.78 -3.19 -11.26
N HIS A 50 -15.09 -2.10 -10.55
CA HIS A 50 -15.47 -0.82 -11.15
C HIS A 50 -14.79 0.34 -10.44
N GLN A 51 -14.46 1.40 -11.19
CA GLN A 51 -13.78 2.57 -10.63
C GLN A 51 -14.61 3.28 -9.54
N HIS A 52 -15.95 3.26 -9.64
CA HIS A 52 -16.84 4.00 -8.74
C HIS A 52 -18.17 3.27 -8.52
N ARG A 53 -18.66 3.22 -7.27
CA ARG A 53 -20.03 2.76 -6.93
C ARG A 53 -20.65 3.59 -5.80
N THR A 54 -21.96 3.75 -5.86
CA THR A 54 -22.78 4.26 -4.75
C THR A 54 -23.25 3.12 -3.84
N PRO A 55 -23.72 3.41 -2.61
CA PRO A 55 -24.34 2.40 -1.76
C PRO A 55 -25.55 1.70 -2.40
N SER A 56 -26.27 2.38 -3.31
CA SER A 56 -27.40 1.78 -4.04
C SER A 56 -26.93 0.76 -5.08
N ASP A 57 -25.81 1.02 -5.76
CA ASP A 57 -25.26 0.08 -6.75
C ASP A 57 -24.78 -1.21 -6.06
N ILE A 58 -24.27 -1.10 -4.83
CA ILE A 58 -23.86 -2.26 -4.01
C ILE A 58 -25.09 -3.04 -3.53
N GLU A 59 -26.18 -2.37 -3.15
CA GLU A 59 -27.44 -3.04 -2.79
C GLU A 59 -28.01 -3.85 -3.95
N GLN A 60 -27.94 -3.32 -5.18
CA GLN A 60 -28.41 -4.02 -6.38
C GLN A 60 -27.64 -5.31 -6.68
N MET A 61 -26.44 -5.48 -6.13
CA MET A 61 -25.68 -6.74 -6.22
C MET A 61 -26.23 -7.82 -5.28
N GLY A 62 -27.10 -7.48 -4.33
CA GLY A 62 -27.78 -8.42 -3.44
C GLY A 62 -27.00 -8.81 -2.18
N GLU A 63 -25.79 -8.29 -1.97
CA GLU A 63 -24.92 -8.68 -0.84
C GLU A 63 -25.36 -8.06 0.50
N VAL A 64 -25.82 -6.81 0.48
CA VAL A 64 -26.17 -6.04 1.68
C VAL A 64 -27.24 -4.99 1.38
N SER A 65 -27.99 -4.56 2.40
CA SER A 65 -28.87 -3.39 2.25
C SER A 65 -28.06 -2.11 1.96
N ARG A 66 -28.68 -1.12 1.33
CA ARG A 66 -28.05 0.20 1.10
C ARG A 66 -27.54 0.87 2.38
N GLN A 67 -28.28 0.73 3.49
CA GLN A 67 -27.88 1.30 4.79
C GLN A 67 -26.63 0.60 5.32
N THR A 68 -26.56 -0.72 5.20
CA THR A 68 -25.39 -1.52 5.58
C THR A 68 -24.19 -1.18 4.70
N ALA A 69 -24.37 -1.10 3.38
CA ALA A 69 -23.32 -0.68 2.44
C ALA A 69 -22.75 0.70 2.80
N SER A 70 -23.63 1.69 3.04
CA SER A 70 -23.23 3.05 3.44
C SER A 70 -22.41 3.06 4.73
N LYS A 71 -22.84 2.31 5.76
CA LYS A 71 -22.11 2.18 7.03
C LYS A 71 -20.73 1.55 6.81
N HIS A 72 -20.66 0.45 6.06
CA HIS A 72 -19.40 -0.24 5.79
C HIS A 72 -18.44 0.63 4.97
N LEU A 73 -18.92 1.33 3.94
CA LEU A 73 -18.11 2.27 3.16
C LEU A 73 -17.54 3.40 4.03
N ALA A 74 -18.33 3.94 4.95
CA ALA A 74 -17.86 4.97 5.88
C ALA A 74 -16.78 4.43 6.84
N ASP A 75 -16.93 3.21 7.33
CA ASP A 75 -15.93 2.56 8.20
C ASP A 75 -14.64 2.22 7.44
N LEU A 76 -14.76 1.73 6.20
CA LEU A 76 -13.63 1.42 5.30
C LEU A 76 -12.86 2.70 4.90
N ALA A 77 -13.58 3.81 4.69
CA ALA A 77 -12.98 5.10 4.36
C ALA A 77 -12.12 5.64 5.51
N LYS A 78 -12.56 5.51 6.76
CA LYS A 78 -11.76 5.88 7.95
C LYS A 78 -10.45 5.10 8.03
N ARG A 79 -10.43 3.88 7.50
CA ARG A 79 -9.26 2.99 7.45
C ARG A 79 -8.40 3.20 6.18
N GLY A 80 -8.76 4.16 5.33
CA GLY A 80 -8.06 4.45 4.08
C GLY A 80 -8.20 3.35 3.01
N LEU A 81 -9.16 2.43 3.15
CA LEU A 81 -9.40 1.34 2.19
C LEU A 81 -10.32 1.76 1.03
N THR A 82 -11.14 2.78 1.25
CA THR A 82 -12.00 3.40 0.25
C THR A 82 -11.84 4.91 0.30
N ASN A 83 -12.13 5.57 -0.82
CA ASN A 83 -12.16 7.03 -0.93
C ASN A 83 -13.38 7.48 -1.72
N ARG A 84 -13.69 8.78 -1.65
CA ARG A 84 -14.74 9.37 -2.48
C ARG A 84 -14.26 9.49 -3.93
N GLY A 85 -15.17 9.29 -4.88
CA GLY A 85 -14.97 9.69 -6.27
C GLY A 85 -15.09 11.20 -6.45
N GLU A 86 -15.08 11.67 -7.69
CA GLU A 86 -15.41 13.06 -8.03
C GLU A 86 -16.83 13.40 -7.60
N ASN A 87 -17.78 12.48 -7.85
CA ASN A 87 -19.12 12.55 -7.30
C ASN A 87 -19.09 12.16 -5.81
N PRO A 88 -19.52 13.03 -4.88
CA PRO A 88 -19.49 12.75 -3.44
C PRO A 88 -20.33 11.54 -3.01
N ARG A 89 -21.27 11.09 -3.85
CA ARG A 89 -22.11 9.91 -3.61
C ARG A 89 -21.41 8.60 -4.00
N GLU A 90 -20.39 8.68 -4.84
CA GLU A 90 -19.63 7.54 -5.31
C GLU A 90 -18.41 7.30 -4.43
N GLN A 91 -18.14 6.01 -4.21
CA GLN A 91 -16.96 5.52 -3.53
C GLN A 91 -16.12 4.73 -4.51
N ARG A 92 -14.81 4.79 -4.32
CA ARG A 92 -13.82 3.99 -5.03
C ARG A 92 -12.96 3.24 -4.04
N ILE A 93 -12.45 2.09 -4.45
CA ILE A 93 -11.40 1.40 -3.70
C ILE A 93 -10.11 2.24 -3.76
N THR A 94 -9.28 2.16 -2.72
CA THR A 94 -7.91 2.70 -2.75
C THR A 94 -6.90 1.62 -3.10
N ALA A 95 -5.64 1.96 -3.39
CA ALA A 95 -4.60 0.94 -3.51
C ALA A 95 -4.47 0.10 -2.22
N GLY A 96 -4.63 0.72 -1.05
CA GLY A 96 -4.66 0.00 0.23
C GLY A 96 -5.85 -0.97 0.35
N GLY A 97 -7.05 -0.54 -0.07
CA GLY A 97 -8.22 -1.42 -0.13
C GLY A 97 -8.00 -2.63 -1.03
N LYS A 98 -7.50 -2.38 -2.25
CA LYS A 98 -7.21 -3.44 -3.23
C LYS A 98 -6.13 -4.39 -2.73
N PHE A 99 -5.08 -3.85 -2.12
CA PHE A 99 -4.01 -4.62 -1.51
C PHE A 99 -4.49 -5.54 -0.38
N VAL A 100 -5.40 -5.07 0.47
CA VAL A 100 -6.03 -5.92 1.51
C VAL A 100 -6.89 -7.02 0.89
N VAL A 101 -7.72 -6.70 -0.12
CA VAL A 101 -8.53 -7.71 -0.82
C VAL A 101 -7.63 -8.78 -1.44
N GLN A 102 -6.58 -8.37 -2.16
CA GLN A 102 -5.60 -9.29 -2.75
C GLN A 102 -4.90 -10.13 -1.68
N SER A 103 -4.48 -9.52 -0.56
CA SER A 103 -3.83 -10.25 0.54
C SER A 103 -4.72 -11.34 1.12
N LEU A 104 -6.01 -11.04 1.33
CA LEU A 104 -6.99 -12.00 1.84
C LEU A 104 -7.36 -13.08 0.80
N SER A 105 -7.23 -12.77 -0.49
CA SER A 105 -7.53 -13.71 -1.59
C SER A 105 -6.34 -14.54 -2.06
N THR A 106 -5.09 -14.11 -1.82
CA THR A 106 -3.88 -14.78 -2.34
C THR A 106 -3.78 -16.24 -1.91
N HIS A 107 -4.29 -16.57 -0.72
CA HIS A 107 -4.23 -17.92 -0.16
C HIS A 107 -5.62 -18.56 0.01
N SER A 108 -6.63 -18.16 -0.78
CA SER A 108 -7.99 -18.70 -0.64
C SER A 108 -8.09 -20.21 -0.85
N ASP A 109 -7.16 -20.78 -1.62
CA ASP A 109 -7.08 -22.24 -1.86
C ASP A 109 -6.49 -23.00 -0.67
N VAL A 110 -5.77 -22.31 0.22
CA VAL A 110 -5.12 -22.88 1.41
C VAL A 110 -5.92 -22.61 2.68
N VAL A 111 -6.46 -21.39 2.82
CA VAL A 111 -7.25 -20.95 3.97
C VAL A 111 -8.51 -20.25 3.49
N SER A 112 -9.67 -20.88 3.74
CA SER A 112 -10.96 -20.30 3.39
C SER A 112 -11.27 -19.06 4.24
N ARG A 113 -12.25 -18.26 3.81
CA ARG A 113 -12.74 -17.10 4.59
C ARG A 113 -13.20 -17.51 5.99
N GLU A 114 -13.93 -18.61 6.11
CA GLU A 114 -14.45 -19.14 7.38
C GLU A 114 -13.31 -19.61 8.30
N GLN A 115 -12.31 -20.27 7.72
CA GLN A 115 -11.11 -20.71 8.43
C GLN A 115 -10.28 -19.51 8.92
N LEU A 116 -10.16 -18.47 8.09
CA LEU A 116 -9.50 -17.23 8.48
C LEU A 116 -10.29 -16.48 9.57
N ALA A 117 -11.62 -16.45 9.48
CA ALA A 117 -12.48 -15.91 10.53
C ALA A 117 -12.29 -16.66 11.85
N LEU A 118 -12.20 -18.00 11.82
CA LEU A 118 -11.91 -18.82 12.98
C LEU A 118 -10.57 -18.45 13.63
N LEU A 119 -9.50 -18.34 12.83
CA LEU A 119 -8.16 -17.99 13.32
C LEU A 119 -8.09 -16.57 13.88
N THR A 120 -8.88 -15.65 13.33
CA THR A 120 -8.83 -14.23 13.69
C THR A 120 -9.85 -13.83 14.75
N ARG A 121 -10.82 -14.68 15.10
CA ARG A 121 -11.85 -14.36 16.12
C ARG A 121 -11.29 -14.20 17.52
N SER A 122 -10.19 -14.88 17.84
CA SER A 122 -9.49 -14.74 19.11
C SER A 122 -8.01 -15.06 18.96
N ALA A 123 -7.16 -14.46 19.80
CA ALA A 123 -5.72 -14.74 19.79
C ALA A 123 -5.39 -16.21 20.12
N SER A 124 -6.27 -16.88 20.88
CA SER A 124 -6.12 -18.27 21.29
C SER A 124 -5.91 -19.24 20.12
N ALA A 125 -6.59 -19.03 18.99
CA ALA A 125 -6.55 -19.95 17.86
C ALA A 125 -5.21 -19.84 17.11
N SER A 126 -4.79 -18.62 16.76
CA SER A 126 -3.51 -18.34 16.10
C SER A 126 -2.32 -18.75 16.98
N GLN A 127 -2.36 -18.43 18.28
CA GLN A 127 -1.34 -18.82 19.26
C GLN A 127 -1.20 -20.34 19.40
N LEU A 128 -2.33 -21.05 19.44
CA LEU A 128 -2.31 -22.51 19.53
C LEU A 128 -1.74 -23.15 18.25
N LEU A 129 -2.10 -22.63 17.07
CA LEU A 129 -1.56 -23.11 15.80
C LEU A 129 -0.06 -22.85 15.72
N TYR A 130 0.39 -21.66 16.14
CA TYR A 130 1.80 -21.32 16.26
C TYR A 130 2.53 -22.24 17.25
N ALA A 131 1.95 -22.52 18.42
CA ALA A 131 2.56 -23.39 19.42
C ALA A 131 2.79 -24.81 18.88
N LEU A 132 1.84 -25.35 18.10
CA LEU A 132 1.95 -26.65 17.43
C LEU A 132 3.05 -26.68 16.35
N SER A 133 3.40 -25.54 15.75
CA SER A 133 4.50 -25.44 14.78
C SER A 133 5.88 -25.64 15.40
N ARG A 134 6.02 -25.36 16.70
CA ARG A 134 7.29 -25.55 17.44
C ARG A 134 7.52 -26.99 17.85
N GLY A 135 6.53 -27.87 17.69
CA GLY A 135 6.65 -29.30 17.99
C GLY A 135 5.36 -29.90 18.55
N SER A 136 5.46 -31.18 18.94
CA SER A 136 4.32 -31.90 19.47
C SER A 136 4.02 -31.52 20.92
N VAL A 137 2.78 -31.14 21.23
CA VAL A 137 2.36 -30.59 22.53
C VAL A 137 1.25 -31.42 23.18
N ARG A 138 1.26 -31.50 24.51
CA ARG A 138 0.13 -32.02 25.29
C ARG A 138 -0.80 -30.87 25.66
N PRO A 139 -2.14 -31.01 25.54
CA PRO A 139 -3.08 -29.94 25.89
C PRO A 139 -2.89 -29.39 27.32
N ARG A 140 -2.54 -30.28 28.26
CA ARG A 140 -2.28 -29.90 29.65
C ARG A 140 -1.08 -28.97 29.82
N ASN A 141 -0.07 -29.08 28.96
CA ASN A 141 1.12 -28.24 29.01
C ASN A 141 0.80 -26.85 28.46
N LEU A 142 0.02 -26.78 27.37
CA LEU A 142 -0.47 -25.51 26.80
C LEU A 142 -1.33 -24.73 27.79
N ALA A 143 -2.18 -25.42 28.55
CA ALA A 143 -3.03 -24.79 29.58
C ALA A 143 -2.25 -24.32 30.83
N GLN A 144 -0.97 -24.66 30.95
CA GLN A 144 -0.07 -24.22 32.02
C GLN A 144 0.85 -23.08 31.57
N GLU A 145 0.89 -22.77 30.27
CA GLU A 145 1.61 -21.60 29.78
C GLU A 145 0.83 -20.35 30.19
N GLU A 146 1.39 -19.50 31.07
CA GLU A 146 0.78 -18.23 31.50
C GLU A 146 0.36 -17.32 30.32
N ARG A 147 0.99 -17.53 29.16
CA ARG A 147 0.74 -16.80 27.90
C ARG A 147 -0.49 -17.27 27.14
N MET A 148 -0.98 -18.49 27.42
CA MET A 148 -2.22 -18.99 26.84
C MET A 148 -3.38 -18.57 27.73
N SER A 149 -4.05 -17.49 27.36
CA SER A 149 -5.26 -17.01 28.06
C SER A 149 -6.48 -17.96 28.08
N PRO A 150 -6.68 -18.92 27.15
CA PRO A 150 -7.91 -19.72 27.15
C PRO A 150 -7.94 -20.85 28.19
N SER A 151 -9.14 -21.18 28.67
CA SER A 151 -9.39 -22.35 29.53
C SER A 151 -9.02 -23.67 28.84
N ARG A 152 -8.77 -24.73 29.65
CA ARG A 152 -8.56 -26.10 29.14
C ARG A 152 -9.66 -26.56 28.18
N SER A 153 -10.93 -26.24 28.48
CA SER A 153 -12.06 -26.59 27.62
C SER A 153 -12.00 -25.89 26.26
N THR A 154 -11.55 -24.63 26.24
CA THR A 154 -11.36 -23.86 25.00
C THR A 154 -10.22 -24.46 24.17
N ILE A 155 -9.08 -24.77 24.78
CA ILE A 155 -7.94 -25.43 24.10
C ILE A 155 -8.39 -26.75 23.47
N GLN A 156 -9.11 -27.60 24.21
CA GLN A 156 -9.57 -28.89 23.70
C GLN A 156 -10.56 -28.73 22.53
N ARG A 157 -11.46 -27.75 22.63
CA ARG A 157 -12.41 -27.42 21.55
C ARG A 157 -11.67 -26.96 20.30
N THR A 158 -10.71 -26.06 20.42
CA THR A 158 -9.93 -25.57 19.28
C THR A 158 -9.08 -26.66 18.65
N LEU A 159 -8.43 -27.53 19.44
CA LEU A 159 -7.68 -28.69 18.93
C LEU A 159 -8.58 -29.68 18.19
N SER A 160 -9.79 -29.93 18.69
CA SER A 160 -10.79 -30.74 17.99
C SER A 160 -11.16 -30.11 16.64
N THR A 161 -11.42 -28.81 16.60
CA THR A 161 -11.67 -28.08 15.34
C THR A 161 -10.48 -28.20 14.38
N PHE A 162 -9.25 -28.00 14.84
CA PHE A 162 -8.05 -28.15 14.01
C PHE A 162 -7.85 -29.57 13.49
N THR A 163 -8.21 -30.59 14.27
CA THR A 163 -8.18 -32.00 13.84
C THR A 163 -9.21 -32.26 12.76
N CYS A 164 -10.44 -31.77 12.92
CA CYS A 164 -11.51 -31.88 11.90
C CYS A 164 -11.15 -31.15 10.60
N GLN A 165 -10.42 -30.03 10.68
CA GLN A 165 -9.92 -29.29 9.52
C GLN A 165 -8.64 -29.90 8.93
N GLY A 166 -8.10 -30.98 9.51
CA GLY A 166 -6.88 -31.63 9.07
C GLY A 166 -5.59 -30.84 9.33
N TRP A 167 -5.63 -29.79 10.15
CA TRP A 167 -4.47 -28.93 10.45
C TRP A 167 -3.55 -29.53 11.50
N CYS A 168 -4.11 -30.33 12.41
CA CYS A 168 -3.33 -31.09 13.36
C CYS A 168 -3.80 -32.54 13.43
N ARG A 169 -2.96 -33.38 14.01
CA ARG A 169 -3.31 -34.77 14.33
C ARG A 169 -2.94 -35.06 15.78
N GLU A 170 -3.76 -35.86 16.43
CA GLU A 170 -3.47 -36.42 17.73
C GLU A 170 -2.71 -37.74 17.58
N ASP A 171 -1.67 -37.92 18.39
CA ASP A 171 -0.94 -39.16 18.56
C ASP A 171 -0.59 -39.34 20.05
N HIS A 172 -1.11 -40.39 20.67
CA HIS A 172 -0.90 -40.72 22.09
C HIS A 172 -1.07 -39.53 23.07
N GLY A 173 -2.17 -38.76 22.92
CA GLY A 173 -2.48 -37.61 23.75
C GLY A 173 -1.59 -36.38 23.50
N ARG A 174 -0.85 -36.37 22.39
CA ARG A 174 -0.08 -35.22 21.90
C ARG A 174 -0.59 -34.77 20.55
N TYR A 175 -0.63 -33.47 20.33
CA TYR A 175 -1.03 -32.89 19.05
C TYR A 175 0.21 -32.38 18.31
N ARG A 176 0.21 -32.49 16.98
CA ARG A 176 1.23 -31.90 16.10
C ARG A 176 0.58 -31.37 14.82
N LEU A 177 1.20 -30.37 14.20
CA LEU A 177 0.78 -29.92 12.87
C LEU A 177 0.94 -31.03 11.82
N THR A 178 0.03 -31.02 10.87
CA THR A 178 0.15 -31.68 9.57
C THR A 178 0.83 -30.73 8.57
N SER A 179 1.09 -31.21 7.34
CA SER A 179 1.58 -30.34 6.26
C SER A 179 0.56 -29.23 5.95
N THR A 180 -0.74 -29.58 5.83
CA THR A 180 -1.83 -28.62 5.63
C THR A 180 -1.89 -27.57 6.75
N GLY A 181 -1.74 -27.98 8.01
CA GLY A 181 -1.72 -27.02 9.13
C GLY A 181 -0.51 -26.09 9.10
N THR A 182 0.60 -26.52 8.51
CA THR A 182 1.79 -25.68 8.31
C THR A 182 1.53 -24.65 7.21
N GLU A 183 0.96 -25.07 6.07
CA GLU A 183 0.58 -24.17 4.97
C GLU A 183 -0.44 -23.11 5.43
N VAL A 184 -1.45 -23.51 6.20
CA VAL A 184 -2.44 -22.59 6.80
C VAL A 184 -1.78 -21.58 7.74
N LEU A 185 -0.81 -22.00 8.54
CA LEU A 185 -0.09 -21.10 9.44
C LEU A 185 0.74 -20.06 8.67
N GLU A 186 1.45 -20.47 7.61
CA GLU A 186 2.24 -19.55 6.79
C GLU A 186 1.34 -18.59 5.99
N ALA A 187 0.21 -19.08 5.45
CA ALA A 187 -0.79 -18.24 4.81
C ALA A 187 -1.35 -17.19 5.79
N HIS A 188 -1.70 -17.61 7.01
CA HIS A 188 -2.19 -16.70 8.05
C HIS A 188 -1.14 -15.64 8.42
N ARG A 189 0.13 -16.01 8.56
CA ARG A 189 1.22 -15.05 8.83
C ARG A 189 1.38 -14.04 7.70
N THR A 190 1.42 -14.52 6.46
CA THR A 190 1.53 -13.65 5.27
C THR A 190 0.38 -12.64 5.21
N ILE A 191 -0.85 -13.07 5.51
CA ILE A 191 -2.03 -12.19 5.58
C ILE A 191 -1.87 -11.14 6.68
N ILE A 192 -1.41 -11.53 7.88
CA ILE A 192 -1.16 -10.63 9.01
C ILE A 192 -0.09 -9.59 8.62
N ASP A 193 1.02 -10.02 8.02
CA ASP A 193 2.14 -9.14 7.67
C ASP A 193 1.75 -8.15 6.57
N ARG A 194 1.13 -8.62 5.48
CA ARG A 194 0.65 -7.73 4.41
C ARG A 194 -0.41 -6.76 4.91
N THR A 195 -1.36 -7.21 5.73
CA THR A 195 -2.37 -6.31 6.32
C THR A 195 -1.74 -5.29 7.26
N THR A 196 -0.71 -5.69 8.03
CA THR A 196 0.10 -4.78 8.86
C THR A 196 0.70 -3.67 8.02
N GLN A 197 1.29 -4.00 6.87
CA GLN A 197 1.84 -2.98 5.95
C GLN A 197 0.76 -2.09 5.36
N SER A 198 -0.40 -2.65 4.99
CA SER A 198 -1.53 -1.84 4.52
C SER A 198 -1.95 -0.78 5.54
N VAL A 199 -2.00 -1.15 6.82
CA VAL A 199 -2.37 -0.23 7.91
C VAL A 199 -1.27 0.81 8.13
N LYS A 200 -0.01 0.36 8.29
CA LYS A 200 1.16 1.24 8.52
C LYS A 200 1.34 2.28 7.42
N LYS A 201 1.10 1.89 6.16
CA LYS A 201 1.34 2.74 4.99
C LYS A 201 0.05 3.36 4.44
N SER A 202 -1.05 3.35 5.19
CA SER A 202 -2.36 3.84 4.76
C SER A 202 -2.39 5.34 4.38
N THR A 203 -1.46 6.15 4.88
CA THR A 203 -1.26 7.54 4.41
C THR A 203 -0.86 7.59 2.94
N PHE A 204 0.04 6.71 2.50
CA PHE A 204 0.44 6.62 1.10
C PHE A 204 -0.58 5.83 0.28
N LEU A 205 -0.95 4.62 0.72
CA LEU A 205 -1.76 3.68 -0.07
C LEU A 205 -3.20 4.14 -0.35
N GLN A 206 -3.76 5.05 0.47
CA GLN A 206 -5.08 5.60 0.16
C GLN A 206 -5.04 6.56 -1.05
N ARG A 207 -3.87 7.17 -1.30
CA ARG A 207 -3.65 8.21 -2.33
C ARG A 207 -3.23 7.60 -3.66
N LEU A 208 -2.51 6.49 -3.61
CA LEU A 208 -2.05 5.77 -4.79
C LEU A 208 -3.25 5.24 -5.60
N SER A 209 -3.17 5.39 -6.92
CA SER A 209 -4.16 4.82 -7.82
C SER A 209 -4.27 3.30 -7.62
N PRO A 210 -5.49 2.72 -7.50
CA PRO A 210 -5.67 1.27 -7.40
C PRO A 210 -5.14 0.50 -8.61
N ALA A 211 -4.99 1.15 -9.76
CA ALA A 211 -4.36 0.56 -10.94
C ALA A 211 -2.87 0.28 -10.72
N ARG A 212 -2.23 0.95 -9.75
CA ARG A 212 -0.81 0.83 -9.38
C ARG A 212 -0.62 0.11 -8.04
N ALA A 213 -1.57 -0.73 -7.65
CA ALA A 213 -1.49 -1.56 -6.46
C ALA A 213 -0.81 -2.93 -6.75
N ASP A 214 0.07 -2.95 -7.73
CA ASP A 214 0.84 -4.09 -8.24
C ASP A 214 2.28 -4.10 -7.71
N PHE A 215 2.57 -3.29 -6.70
CA PHE A 215 3.86 -3.26 -6.01
C PHE A 215 4.15 -4.58 -5.27
N PRO A 216 5.44 -4.97 -5.11
CA PRO A 216 5.85 -6.15 -4.36
C PRO A 216 5.41 -6.04 -2.88
N PRO A 217 4.48 -6.89 -2.41
CA PRO A 217 3.93 -6.82 -1.06
C PRO A 217 4.97 -6.93 0.05
N GLU A 218 5.94 -7.83 -0.14
CA GLU A 218 6.98 -8.16 0.83
C GLU A 218 7.97 -7.00 1.00
N ALA A 219 8.38 -6.39 -0.11
CA ALA A 219 9.28 -5.24 -0.13
C ALA A 219 8.69 -3.98 0.54
N LEU A 220 7.35 -3.89 0.65
CA LEU A 220 6.67 -2.77 1.31
C LEU A 220 7.04 -2.64 2.81
N ALA A 221 7.48 -3.74 3.43
CA ALA A 221 7.84 -3.78 4.84
C ALA A 221 9.08 -2.93 5.18
N GLU A 222 10.04 -2.86 4.26
CA GLU A 222 11.30 -2.12 4.42
C GLU A 222 11.17 -0.66 3.98
N ALA A 223 10.15 -0.33 3.20
CA ALA A 223 9.92 1.03 2.79
C ALA A 223 9.62 1.95 3.99
N GLU A 224 9.97 3.23 3.88
CA GLU A 224 9.59 4.27 4.83
C GLU A 224 8.50 5.15 4.23
N VAL A 225 7.60 5.68 5.07
CA VAL A 225 6.60 6.66 4.62
C VAL A 225 6.80 7.98 5.33
N ALA A 226 6.98 9.01 4.52
CA ALA A 226 7.00 10.40 4.91
C ALA A 226 5.70 11.08 4.48
N VAL A 227 5.16 11.97 5.31
CA VAL A 227 3.95 12.73 5.01
C VAL A 227 4.24 14.20 5.25
N SER A 228 3.87 15.05 4.30
CA SER A 228 3.98 16.50 4.48
C SER A 228 2.83 17.01 5.34
N ASP A 229 3.14 17.88 6.32
CA ASP A 229 2.14 18.62 7.08
C ASP A 229 1.42 19.67 6.20
N PRO A 230 0.12 19.97 6.41
CA PRO A 230 -0.57 21.08 5.76
C PRO A 230 0.15 22.43 5.80
N SER A 231 0.79 22.71 6.93
CA SER A 231 1.56 23.92 7.18
C SER A 231 2.95 23.87 6.56
N SER A 232 3.44 22.67 6.22
CA SER A 232 4.74 22.44 5.57
C SER A 232 4.66 21.45 4.38
N PRO A 233 3.99 21.82 3.26
CA PRO A 233 3.76 20.90 2.13
C PRO A 233 5.03 20.32 1.49
N GLY A 234 6.17 20.98 1.66
CA GLY A 234 7.46 20.60 1.08
C GLY A 234 8.28 19.57 1.88
N GLU A 235 7.86 19.16 3.08
CA GLU A 235 8.69 18.30 3.96
C GLU A 235 8.93 16.90 3.39
N ALA A 236 7.89 16.19 2.96
CA ALA A 236 8.06 14.85 2.39
C ALA A 236 8.96 14.92 1.15
N LEU A 237 8.80 15.95 0.33
CA LEU A 237 9.58 16.14 -0.88
C LEU A 237 11.04 16.57 -0.59
N SER A 238 11.27 17.24 0.54
CA SER A 238 12.62 17.50 1.04
C SER A 238 13.32 16.22 1.52
N LEU A 239 12.58 15.23 2.02
CA LEU A 239 13.13 13.91 2.35
C LEU A 239 13.53 13.14 1.10
N ALA A 240 12.76 13.23 0.01
CA ALA A 240 13.16 12.67 -1.28
C ALA A 240 14.48 13.31 -1.77
N LEU A 241 14.63 14.65 -1.68
CA LEU A 241 15.89 15.32 -1.99
C LEU A 241 17.09 14.84 -1.15
N LYS A 242 16.87 14.40 0.10
CA LYS A 242 17.95 13.84 0.93
C LYS A 242 18.46 12.49 0.43
N LEU A 243 17.74 11.82 -0.48
CA LEU A 243 18.25 10.62 -1.14
C LEU A 243 19.35 10.95 -2.16
N CYS A 244 19.47 12.21 -2.61
CA CYS A 244 20.63 12.67 -3.37
C CYS A 244 21.87 12.67 -2.48
N ASP A 245 22.61 11.56 -2.51
CA ASP A 245 23.91 11.46 -1.86
C ASP A 245 25.06 11.90 -2.77
N ARG A 246 26.28 11.97 -2.23
CA ARG A 246 27.47 12.45 -2.97
C ARG A 246 27.91 11.52 -4.10
N ASN A 247 27.39 10.30 -4.14
CA ASN A 247 27.70 9.30 -5.16
C ASN A 247 26.57 9.18 -6.19
N LEU A 248 25.63 10.14 -6.22
CA LEU A 248 24.58 10.19 -7.22
C LEU A 248 25.17 10.54 -8.59
N HIS A 249 24.96 9.68 -9.58
CA HIS A 249 25.45 9.86 -10.95
C HIS A 249 24.32 10.04 -11.95
N HIS A 250 23.19 9.38 -11.72
CA HIS A 250 22.01 9.41 -12.56
C HIS A 250 20.74 9.61 -11.74
N PHE A 251 19.88 10.53 -12.19
CA PHE A 251 18.62 10.81 -11.55
C PHE A 251 17.48 10.87 -12.57
N ARG A 252 16.44 10.07 -12.36
CA ARG A 252 15.23 10.07 -13.17
C ARG A 252 14.05 10.47 -12.31
N ALA A 253 13.19 11.36 -12.81
CA ALA A 253 12.05 11.84 -12.07
C ALA A 253 10.79 11.99 -12.92
N PHE A 254 9.64 11.65 -12.32
CA PHE A 254 8.33 12.05 -12.80
C PHE A 254 7.66 12.92 -11.73
N THR A 255 7.02 14.03 -12.10
CA THR A 255 6.19 14.80 -11.18
C THR A 255 4.97 15.41 -11.88
N SER A 256 3.82 15.30 -11.22
CA SER A 256 2.61 16.05 -11.55
C SER A 256 2.25 17.11 -10.50
N ILE A 257 3.22 17.51 -9.66
CA ILE A 257 3.13 18.68 -8.79
C ILE A 257 4.16 19.72 -9.21
N TYR A 258 3.70 20.95 -9.43
CA TYR A 258 4.59 22.09 -9.66
C TYR A 258 5.11 22.66 -8.33
N ASN A 259 6.43 22.76 -8.21
CA ASN A 259 7.10 23.43 -7.10
C ASN A 259 8.37 24.13 -7.61
N ALA A 260 8.28 25.45 -7.81
CA ALA A 260 9.35 26.26 -8.40
C ALA A 260 10.71 26.09 -7.70
N ARG A 261 10.73 25.95 -6.36
CA ARG A 261 11.97 25.79 -5.59
C ARG A 261 12.67 24.47 -5.91
N LEU A 262 11.92 23.40 -6.09
CA LEU A 262 12.49 22.08 -6.41
C LEU A 262 13.00 22.03 -7.83
N PHE A 263 12.24 22.56 -8.78
CA PHE A 263 12.67 22.68 -10.16
C PHE A 263 13.98 23.46 -10.27
N THR A 264 14.08 24.60 -9.56
CA THR A 264 15.32 25.39 -9.47
C THR A 264 16.46 24.60 -8.81
N THR A 265 16.16 23.76 -7.81
CA THR A 265 17.18 22.97 -7.09
C THR A 265 17.72 21.85 -7.96
N TYR A 266 16.85 21.06 -8.59
CA TYR A 266 17.25 20.01 -9.51
C TYR A 266 18.03 20.56 -10.69
N TYR A 267 17.61 21.67 -11.26
CA TYR A 267 18.37 22.36 -12.32
C TYR A 267 19.80 22.71 -11.90
N LYS A 268 19.98 23.26 -10.69
CA LYS A 268 21.32 23.53 -10.16
C LYS A 268 22.14 22.25 -10.01
N ILE A 269 21.54 21.14 -9.61
CA ILE A 269 22.22 19.85 -9.48
C ILE A 269 22.64 19.32 -10.86
N PHE A 270 21.77 19.40 -11.87
CA PHE A 270 22.10 19.02 -13.25
C PHE A 270 23.24 19.90 -13.83
N ASN A 271 23.24 21.20 -13.53
CA ASN A 271 24.33 22.11 -13.91
C ASN A 271 25.69 21.77 -13.26
N LEU A 272 25.68 20.99 -12.18
CA LEU A 272 26.91 20.49 -11.54
C LEU A 272 27.39 19.15 -12.13
N GLY A 273 26.75 18.68 -13.21
CA GLY A 273 27.20 17.55 -14.01
C GLY A 273 26.47 16.22 -13.79
N LEU A 274 25.37 16.22 -13.02
CA LEU A 274 24.51 15.06 -12.84
C LEU A 274 23.70 14.75 -14.10
N ASP A 275 23.67 13.48 -14.54
CA ASP A 275 22.85 13.06 -15.66
C ASP A 275 21.38 12.93 -15.21
N GLY A 276 20.47 13.60 -15.91
CA GLY A 276 19.09 13.80 -15.49
C GLY A 276 18.05 13.56 -16.57
N GLU A 277 16.97 12.86 -16.24
CA GLU A 277 15.76 12.83 -17.07
C GLU A 277 14.53 13.16 -16.21
N ALA A 278 13.79 14.18 -16.61
CA ALA A 278 12.57 14.60 -15.93
C ALA A 278 11.36 14.42 -16.86
N ILE A 279 10.27 13.89 -16.32
CA ILE A 279 8.97 13.83 -16.96
C ILE A 279 8.02 14.71 -16.14
N VAL A 280 7.33 15.63 -16.81
CA VAL A 280 6.29 16.44 -16.20
C VAL A 280 4.98 16.22 -16.91
N ASP A 281 3.87 16.25 -16.18
CA ASP A 281 2.56 16.21 -16.83
C ASP A 281 2.23 17.52 -17.57
N ALA A 282 1.17 17.50 -18.37
CA ALA A 282 0.76 18.65 -19.14
C ALA A 282 0.41 19.87 -18.26
N SER A 283 -0.06 19.68 -17.03
CA SER A 283 -0.39 20.77 -16.11
C SER A 283 0.88 21.45 -15.61
N VAL A 284 1.83 20.66 -15.10
CA VAL A 284 3.12 21.14 -14.59
C VAL A 284 3.94 21.79 -15.70
N TYR A 285 3.94 21.20 -16.90
CA TYR A 285 4.61 21.79 -18.06
C TYR A 285 4.12 23.22 -18.36
N GLN A 286 2.80 23.45 -18.34
CA GLN A 286 2.24 24.79 -18.53
C GLN A 286 2.69 25.76 -17.44
N GLN A 287 2.70 25.33 -16.18
CA GLN A 287 3.13 26.15 -15.06
C GLN A 287 4.63 26.51 -15.13
N ILE A 288 5.48 25.59 -15.58
CA ILE A 288 6.90 25.87 -15.81
C ILE A 288 7.06 26.95 -16.89
N ARG A 289 6.30 26.81 -17.99
CA ARG A 289 6.35 27.72 -19.15
C ARG A 289 5.93 29.14 -18.82
N GLU A 290 4.88 29.28 -18.01
CA GLU A 290 4.30 30.57 -17.64
C GLU A 290 5.09 31.29 -16.54
N ASN A 291 6.00 30.59 -15.84
CA ASN A 291 6.77 31.16 -14.74
C ASN A 291 8.18 31.54 -15.19
N GLU A 292 8.48 32.84 -15.18
CA GLU A 292 9.78 33.40 -15.59
C GLU A 292 10.99 32.77 -14.89
N GLN A 293 10.83 32.34 -13.63
CA GLN A 293 11.91 31.71 -12.85
C GLN A 293 12.22 30.28 -13.29
N THR A 294 11.33 29.61 -14.03
CA THR A 294 11.47 28.21 -14.44
C THR A 294 11.31 27.99 -15.93
N ALA A 295 10.90 29.00 -16.70
CA ALA A 295 10.66 28.87 -18.14
C ALA A 295 11.90 28.36 -18.91
N HIS A 296 13.10 28.73 -18.46
CA HIS A 296 14.36 28.26 -19.02
C HIS A 296 14.56 26.74 -18.91
N LEU A 297 13.85 26.04 -18.01
CA LEU A 297 13.96 24.58 -17.84
C LEU A 297 13.35 23.78 -18.98
N ILE A 298 12.53 24.43 -19.82
CA ILE A 298 11.91 23.81 -20.99
C ILE A 298 12.91 23.73 -22.15
N ASP A 299 13.87 24.66 -22.19
CA ASP A 299 14.89 24.68 -23.21
C ASP A 299 16.04 23.75 -22.79
N ASP A 300 16.01 22.51 -23.30
CA ASP A 300 17.06 21.51 -23.09
C ASP A 300 18.18 21.60 -24.13
N SER A 301 18.14 22.58 -25.04
CA SER A 301 19.12 22.70 -26.13
C SER A 301 20.55 23.01 -25.67
N GLU A 302 20.69 23.61 -24.48
CA GLU A 302 21.99 23.91 -23.86
C GLU A 302 22.54 22.75 -22.99
N TYR A 303 21.81 21.64 -22.85
CA TYR A 303 22.14 20.59 -21.89
C TYR A 303 22.17 19.19 -22.48
N ASP A 304 23.36 18.67 -22.80
CA ASP A 304 23.53 17.27 -23.24
C ASP A 304 23.13 16.24 -22.16
N ARG A 305 23.20 16.62 -20.89
CA ARG A 305 23.03 15.73 -19.72
C ARG A 305 21.66 15.82 -19.04
N TYR A 306 20.79 16.71 -19.51
CA TYR A 306 19.45 16.87 -18.95
C TYR A 306 18.40 16.78 -20.05
N ARG A 307 17.31 16.05 -19.78
CA ARG A 307 16.19 15.95 -20.70
C ARG A 307 14.87 16.17 -19.98
N LEU A 308 14.03 17.04 -20.52
CA LEU A 308 12.64 17.21 -20.08
C LEU A 308 11.67 16.58 -21.08
N LEU A 309 10.86 15.64 -20.61
CA LEU A 309 9.76 15.04 -21.34
C LEU A 309 8.43 15.54 -20.79
N ARG A 310 7.42 15.57 -21.65
CA ARG A 310 6.05 15.95 -21.30
C ARG A 310 5.12 14.77 -21.46
N LEU A 311 4.44 14.41 -20.39
CA LEU A 311 3.30 13.49 -20.42
C LEU A 311 2.03 14.29 -20.78
N PRO A 312 1.25 13.89 -21.81
CA PRO A 312 0.01 14.59 -22.17
C PRO A 312 -1.05 14.53 -21.08
N ASP A 313 -1.15 13.39 -20.39
CA ASP A 313 -2.17 13.13 -19.38
C ASP A 313 -1.75 13.61 -17.99
N LYS A 314 -2.73 14.01 -17.18
CA LYS A 314 -2.53 14.35 -15.77
C LYS A 314 -2.48 13.08 -14.93
N MET A 315 -1.65 13.09 -13.89
CA MET A 315 -1.57 11.99 -12.94
C MET A 315 -1.49 12.48 -11.50
N THR A 316 -1.69 11.57 -10.55
CA THR A 316 -1.56 11.84 -9.12
C THR A 316 -0.40 11.12 -8.44
N LEU A 317 0.75 11.17 -9.10
CA LEU A 317 1.94 10.42 -8.76
C LEU A 317 3.20 11.28 -8.94
N GLY A 318 4.22 11.04 -8.11
CA GLY A 318 5.58 11.48 -8.35
C GLY A 318 6.53 10.31 -8.17
N ILE A 319 7.62 10.28 -8.93
CA ILE A 319 8.65 9.25 -8.86
C ILE A 319 10.01 9.95 -8.88
N GLY A 320 10.94 9.53 -8.05
CA GLY A 320 12.36 9.87 -8.13
C GLY A 320 13.18 8.61 -7.99
N ILE A 321 14.06 8.33 -8.95
CA ILE A 321 14.95 7.17 -8.99
C ILE A 321 16.39 7.68 -8.91
N TYR A 322 17.15 7.11 -7.97
CA TYR A 322 18.51 7.55 -7.64
C TYR A 322 19.48 6.39 -7.93
N ASP A 323 20.21 6.47 -9.05
CA ASP A 323 21.12 5.44 -9.57
C ASP A 323 20.56 4.01 -9.61
N ASP A 324 19.25 3.84 -9.74
CA ASP A 324 18.60 2.52 -9.70
C ASP A 324 18.87 1.74 -8.39
N ARG A 325 19.22 2.47 -7.32
CA ARG A 325 19.50 1.93 -5.97
C ARG A 325 18.45 2.33 -4.94
N LYS A 326 17.78 3.46 -5.17
CA LYS A 326 16.75 4.01 -4.27
C LYS A 326 15.64 4.60 -5.10
N VAL A 327 14.43 4.53 -4.56
CA VAL A 327 13.25 5.15 -5.16
C VAL A 327 12.45 5.94 -4.12
N ALA A 328 11.92 7.08 -4.55
CA ALA A 328 10.93 7.87 -3.83
C ALA A 328 9.65 7.94 -4.67
N ILE A 329 8.55 7.45 -4.14
CA ILE A 329 7.26 7.44 -4.84
C ILE A 329 6.28 8.27 -4.03
N GLY A 330 5.87 9.40 -4.60
CA GLY A 330 4.88 10.30 -4.05
C GLY A 330 3.49 9.98 -4.58
N ALA A 331 2.49 9.93 -3.70
CA ALA A 331 1.09 9.86 -4.10
C ALA A 331 0.33 11.05 -3.51
N PHE A 332 -0.64 11.56 -4.27
CA PHE A 332 -1.43 12.71 -3.86
C PHE A 332 -2.90 12.54 -4.22
N ASN A 333 -3.76 13.31 -3.56
CA ASN A 333 -5.20 13.21 -3.75
C ASN A 333 -5.68 14.19 -4.83
N GLU A 334 -6.53 13.72 -5.75
CA GLU A 334 -7.33 14.56 -6.64
C GLU A 334 -8.45 15.28 -5.87
N THR A 335 -9.02 14.60 -4.87
CA THR A 335 -10.17 15.05 -4.07
C THR A 335 -10.02 14.68 -2.58
N GLY A 336 -10.65 15.46 -1.68
CA GLY A 336 -10.67 15.22 -0.23
C GLY A 336 -9.92 16.25 0.62
N ASN A 337 -10.04 16.16 1.95
CA ASN A 337 -9.40 17.07 2.88
C ASN A 337 -7.92 16.69 3.06
N GLY A 338 -7.05 17.27 2.24
CA GLY A 338 -5.61 17.18 2.47
C GLY A 338 -4.77 17.78 1.36
N ARG A 339 -4.10 18.89 1.65
CA ARG A 339 -2.96 19.42 0.86
C ARG A 339 -1.69 18.61 1.14
N HIS A 340 -1.76 17.28 1.28
CA HIS A 340 -0.67 16.46 1.82
C HIS A 340 -0.22 15.41 0.83
N THR A 341 1.01 15.58 0.36
CA THR A 341 1.80 14.57 -0.32
C THR A 341 2.26 13.53 0.71
N ALA A 342 2.05 12.25 0.40
CA ALA A 342 2.72 11.15 1.09
C ALA A 342 3.77 10.59 0.14
N ILE A 343 4.97 10.38 0.63
CA ILE A 343 6.08 9.80 -0.14
C ILE A 343 6.51 8.52 0.55
N LEU A 344 6.64 7.48 -0.25
CA LEU A 344 7.21 6.22 0.14
C LEU A 344 8.66 6.17 -0.38
N LEU A 345 9.60 5.89 0.50
CA LEU A 345 11.03 5.82 0.23
C LEU A 345 11.48 4.36 0.38
N SER A 346 12.27 3.83 -0.54
CA SER A 346 12.80 2.47 -0.42
C SER A 346 14.17 2.33 -1.08
N SER A 347 14.98 1.45 -0.53
CA SER A 347 16.20 0.91 -1.15
C SER A 347 16.16 -0.61 -1.30
N ASN A 348 14.97 -1.21 -1.15
CA ASN A 348 14.78 -2.64 -1.41
C ASN A 348 14.74 -2.88 -2.92
N ASP A 349 15.55 -3.82 -3.41
CA ASP A 349 15.76 -4.04 -4.85
C ASP A 349 14.46 -4.31 -5.61
N GLU A 350 13.55 -5.15 -5.09
CA GLU A 350 12.26 -5.45 -5.75
C GLU A 350 11.39 -4.19 -5.85
N PHE A 351 11.39 -3.35 -4.82
CA PHE A 351 10.60 -2.13 -4.82
C PHE A 351 11.20 -1.06 -5.74
N VAL A 352 12.53 -1.02 -5.84
CA VAL A 352 13.25 -0.14 -6.77
C VAL A 352 12.97 -0.56 -8.21
N GLU A 353 13.03 -1.85 -8.52
CA GLU A 353 12.68 -2.40 -9.83
C GLU A 353 11.23 -2.04 -10.22
N TRP A 354 10.26 -2.27 -9.31
CA TRP A 354 8.88 -1.83 -9.54
C TRP A 354 8.75 -0.33 -9.81
N GLY A 355 9.52 0.51 -9.09
CA GLY A 355 9.56 1.95 -9.30
C GLY A 355 10.13 2.35 -10.66
N ILE A 356 11.12 1.61 -11.15
CA ILE A 356 11.71 1.77 -12.48
C ILE A 356 10.70 1.37 -13.56
N ASP A 357 10.06 0.20 -13.44
CA ASP A 357 9.03 -0.26 -14.39
C ASP A 357 7.87 0.72 -14.47
N LEU A 358 7.44 1.26 -13.33
CA LEU A 358 6.42 2.27 -13.27
C LEU A 358 6.84 3.55 -14.01
N TYR A 359 8.09 4.00 -13.82
CA TYR A 359 8.64 5.16 -14.51
C TYR A 359 8.74 4.93 -16.03
N GLU A 360 9.27 3.79 -16.47
CA GLU A 360 9.40 3.47 -17.89
C GLU A 360 8.03 3.39 -18.57
N SER A 361 7.01 2.82 -17.90
CA SER A 361 5.63 2.81 -18.42
C SER A 361 5.06 4.21 -18.67
N ILE A 362 5.49 5.20 -17.87
CA ILE A 362 5.09 6.60 -18.03
C ILE A 362 5.93 7.25 -19.15
N ARG A 363 7.22 6.95 -19.18
CA ARG A 363 8.18 7.46 -20.17
C ARG A 363 7.80 7.10 -21.60
N GLU A 364 7.33 5.87 -21.83
CA GLU A 364 6.85 5.40 -23.13
C GLU A 364 5.70 6.25 -23.70
N GLN A 365 4.93 6.89 -22.83
CA GLN A 365 3.80 7.76 -23.19
C GLN A 365 4.19 9.25 -23.24
N ALA A 366 5.40 9.58 -22.80
CA ALA A 366 5.89 10.95 -22.74
C ALA A 366 6.56 11.35 -24.06
N CYS A 367 6.37 12.61 -24.46
CA CYS A 367 6.90 13.15 -25.70
C CYS A 367 7.91 14.28 -25.43
N ARG A 368 8.84 14.49 -26.36
CA ARG A 368 9.67 15.71 -26.30
C ARG A 368 8.83 16.94 -26.62
N PRO A 369 8.99 18.04 -25.88
CA PRO A 369 8.26 19.27 -26.15
C PRO A 369 8.45 19.80 -27.59
N SER A 370 9.65 19.64 -28.15
CA SER A 370 10.01 20.08 -29.50
C SER A 370 9.38 19.25 -30.64
N GLN A 371 8.86 18.05 -30.36
CA GLN A 371 8.29 17.14 -31.36
C GLN A 371 6.79 17.36 -31.60
N GLN A 372 6.12 18.19 -30.79
CA GLN A 372 4.69 18.43 -30.94
C GLN A 372 4.43 19.61 -31.89
N LYS A 373 4.36 19.33 -33.20
CA LYS A 373 3.81 20.27 -34.18
C LYS A 373 2.38 20.64 -33.76
N SER A 374 2.11 21.94 -33.72
CA SER A 374 0.80 22.55 -33.48
C SER A 374 -0.31 21.83 -34.24
N HIS A 375 -1.28 21.27 -33.52
CA HIS A 375 -2.60 21.08 -34.11
C HIS A 375 -3.17 22.45 -34.43
N PRO A 376 -3.56 22.74 -35.68
CA PRO A 376 -4.15 24.02 -36.01
C PRO A 376 -5.50 24.10 -35.31
N THR A 377 -5.63 25.04 -34.38
CA THR A 377 -6.91 25.49 -33.84
C THR A 377 -7.82 25.79 -35.02
N GLN A 378 -8.92 25.04 -35.15
CA GLN A 378 -9.96 25.35 -36.12
C GLN A 378 -10.44 26.78 -35.86
N ALA A 379 -10.08 27.68 -36.77
CA ALA A 379 -10.65 29.01 -36.82
C ALA A 379 -12.15 28.87 -37.06
N HIS A 380 -12.96 29.34 -36.10
CA HIS A 380 -14.37 29.60 -36.35
C HIS A 380 -14.48 30.67 -37.44
N SER A 381 -14.73 30.24 -38.67
CA SER A 381 -15.25 31.10 -39.72
C SER A 381 -16.63 31.60 -39.31
N LYS A 382 -16.70 32.86 -38.89
CA LYS A 382 -17.90 33.67 -39.03
C LYS A 382 -18.03 34.07 -40.49
N THR A 383 -19.12 33.65 -41.13
CA THR A 383 -19.72 34.23 -42.34
C THR A 383 -21.21 34.29 -42.02
N SER A 384 -21.70 35.48 -41.68
CA SER A 384 -22.37 36.45 -42.57
C SER A 384 -23.83 36.11 -42.80
#